data_AF-B9IYA2-F1
#
_entry.id   AF-B9IYA2-F1
#
_cell.length_a   1.000
_cell.length_b   1.000
_cell.length_c   1.000
_cell.angle_alpha   90.00
_cell.angle_beta   90.00
_cell.angle_gamma   90.00
#
_symmetry.space_group_name_H-M   'P 1'
#
loop_
_entity.id
_entity.type
_entity.pdbx_description
1 polymer ?
#
loop_
_entity_poly.entity_id
_entity_poly.type
_entity_poly.pdbx_seq_one_letter_code
_entity_poly.pdbx_strand_id
1 'polypeptide(L)'
;MGYAPASSLEKEQVICQRCFRLKHYNEIQDVSLTDDDFLRILNGIGKSDALVVKIVDIFDFNGSWLPGLHRFVGNNKVLLVGNKADLIPKSVKHDKVKHWMRYSAKQLGLKPEDVFLISAAKGQGIAELADAIEYYRGGKDVYVVGCTNVGKSTFINRMIKEFSDETENVITTSHFPGTTLDLIDIPLDEESSLYDTPGIINHHQMAHYVGKQSLKLITPTKEIKPMVFQLNEEQTLFFSGLARFDYVSGGRRAFTCHFSNRLTIHRTKLEKADELYKNHAGDLLSPPTPEELENMPELVKYEFNIREPKTDVVFSGLGWVTVNEPGAKIVAHVPKGVSVSLRKSLI
;
A
#
# COMPACT_ATOMS: atom_id res chain seq x y z
N MET A 1 15.15 14.63 -19.02
CA MET A 1 15.74 14.49 -20.38
C MET A 1 15.86 13.01 -20.69
N GLY A 2 15.09 12.51 -21.67
CA GLY A 2 15.15 11.11 -22.08
C GLY A 2 16.29 10.86 -23.06
N TYR A 3 16.95 9.71 -22.97
CA TYR A 3 17.96 9.25 -23.93
C TYR A 3 17.31 8.21 -24.88
N ALA A 4 17.24 8.53 -26.17
CA ALA A 4 16.92 7.56 -27.22
C ALA A 4 18.22 7.18 -27.95
N PRO A 5 18.58 5.89 -28.05
CA PRO A 5 19.74 5.46 -28.82
C PRO A 5 19.62 5.91 -30.28
N ALA A 6 20.73 6.27 -30.93
CA ALA A 6 20.71 6.75 -32.32
C ALA A 6 20.01 5.78 -33.29
N SER A 7 20.15 4.47 -33.05
CA SER A 7 19.48 3.40 -33.83
C SER A 7 17.95 3.34 -33.66
N SER A 8 17.39 4.03 -32.66
CA SER A 8 15.95 4.09 -32.40
C SER A 8 15.28 5.30 -33.05
N LEU A 9 16.06 6.26 -33.55
CA LEU A 9 15.58 7.45 -34.29
C LEU A 9 15.27 7.13 -35.77
N GLU A 10 15.78 6.01 -36.28
CA GLU A 10 15.54 5.54 -37.67
C GLU A 10 14.30 4.63 -37.80
N LYS A 11 13.61 4.33 -36.69
CA LYS A 11 12.37 3.53 -36.69
C LYS A 11 11.16 4.42 -36.95
N GLU A 12 10.16 3.91 -37.66
CA GLU A 12 8.89 4.64 -37.96
C GLU A 12 8.17 5.16 -36.70
N GLN A 13 8.37 4.53 -35.54
CA GLN A 13 7.87 4.99 -34.25
C GLN A 13 9.00 5.09 -33.22
N VAL A 14 9.27 6.32 -32.76
CA VAL A 14 10.21 6.60 -31.68
C VAL A 14 9.48 6.51 -30.34
N ILE A 15 9.82 5.50 -29.54
CA ILE A 15 9.28 5.30 -28.20
C ILE A 15 10.33 5.67 -27.14
N CYS A 16 9.92 6.40 -26.08
CA CYS A 16 10.83 6.80 -25.02
C CYS A 16 11.36 5.58 -24.25
N GLN A 17 12.45 5.73 -23.48
CA GLN A 17 13.03 4.62 -22.70
C GLN A 17 11.99 3.95 -21.77
N ARG A 18 11.06 4.74 -21.22
CA ARG A 18 9.98 4.24 -20.35
C ARG A 18 8.94 3.44 -21.13
N CYS A 19 8.46 3.93 -22.29
CA CYS A 19 7.58 3.18 -23.20
C CYS A 19 8.23 1.91 -23.73
N PHE A 20 9.52 1.97 -24.08
CA PHE A 20 10.29 0.81 -24.53
C PHE A 20 10.38 -0.24 -23.42
N ARG A 21 10.70 0.18 -22.19
CA ARG A 21 10.75 -0.73 -21.04
C ARG A 21 9.39 -1.28 -20.66
N LEU A 22 8.34 -0.49 -20.79
CA LEU A 22 6.97 -0.95 -20.61
C LEU A 22 6.58 -1.99 -21.67
N LYS A 23 6.75 -1.69 -22.96
CA LYS A 23 6.34 -2.56 -24.07
C LYS A 23 7.12 -3.87 -24.14
N HIS A 24 8.42 -3.83 -23.89
CA HIS A 24 9.29 -5.01 -24.03
C HIS A 24 9.57 -5.75 -22.72
N TYR A 25 9.52 -5.05 -21.58
CA TYR A 25 9.89 -5.62 -20.27
C TYR A 25 8.77 -5.49 -19.23
N ASN A 26 7.63 -4.87 -19.54
CA ASN A 26 6.54 -4.58 -18.61
C ASN A 26 6.99 -3.85 -17.32
N GLU A 27 8.03 -3.01 -17.43
CA GLU A 27 8.71 -2.38 -16.30
C GLU A 27 8.38 -0.88 -16.22
N ILE A 28 7.70 -0.47 -15.14
CA ILE A 28 7.39 0.94 -14.83
C ILE A 28 8.47 1.48 -13.87
N GLN A 29 9.08 2.61 -14.23
CA GLN A 29 10.04 3.30 -13.37
C GLN A 29 9.35 4.22 -12.36
N ASP A 30 9.79 4.16 -11.10
CA ASP A 30 9.34 5.04 -10.02
C ASP A 30 10.00 6.42 -10.17
N VAL A 31 9.19 7.48 -10.15
CA VAL A 31 9.67 8.87 -10.14
C VAL A 31 9.47 9.43 -8.73
N SER A 32 10.50 10.06 -8.16
CA SER A 32 10.37 10.79 -6.91
C SER A 32 9.57 12.07 -7.15
N LEU A 33 8.38 12.14 -6.55
CA LEU A 33 7.51 13.33 -6.60
C LEU A 33 7.82 14.25 -5.43
N THR A 34 7.74 15.56 -5.69
CA THR A 34 7.60 16.55 -4.61
C THR A 34 6.12 16.71 -4.24
N ASP A 35 5.85 17.23 -3.03
CA ASP A 35 4.49 17.51 -2.58
C ASP A 35 3.76 18.51 -3.50
N ASP A 36 4.49 19.48 -4.07
CA ASP A 36 3.94 20.49 -4.98
C ASP A 36 3.51 19.88 -6.33
N ASP A 37 4.33 18.98 -6.89
CA ASP A 37 3.98 18.27 -8.13
C ASP A 37 2.72 17.42 -7.93
N PHE A 38 2.62 16.78 -6.77
CA PHE A 38 1.45 16.00 -6.39
C PHE A 38 0.18 16.86 -6.31
N LEU A 39 0.25 18.02 -5.65
CA LEU A 39 -0.88 18.94 -5.55
C LEU A 39 -1.33 19.44 -6.92
N ARG A 40 -0.42 19.65 -7.88
CA ARG A 40 -0.78 20.01 -9.26
C ARG A 40 -1.53 18.90 -9.97
N ILE A 41 -1.06 17.65 -9.86
CA ILE A 41 -1.74 16.49 -10.43
C ILE A 41 -3.16 16.37 -9.86
N LEU A 42 -3.30 16.41 -8.53
CA LEU A 42 -4.61 16.31 -7.89
C LEU A 42 -5.56 17.45 -8.28
N ASN A 43 -5.05 18.68 -8.40
CA ASN A 43 -5.86 19.81 -8.85
C ASN A 43 -6.30 19.67 -10.31
N GLY A 44 -5.48 19.11 -11.19
CA GLY A 44 -5.89 18.88 -12.58
C GLY A 44 -6.94 17.78 -12.70
N ILE A 45 -6.77 16.66 -11.97
CA ILE A 45 -7.80 15.62 -11.87
C ILE A 45 -9.10 16.18 -11.28
N GLY A 46 -9.01 17.03 -10.26
CA GLY A 46 -10.19 17.65 -9.64
C GLY A 46 -11.01 18.55 -10.56
N LYS A 47 -10.41 19.06 -11.65
CA LYS A 47 -11.06 19.93 -12.63
C LYS A 47 -11.71 19.18 -13.79
N SER A 48 -11.35 17.91 -14.01
CA SER A 48 -11.99 17.08 -15.03
C SER A 48 -13.27 16.45 -14.48
N ASP A 49 -14.06 15.88 -15.39
CA ASP A 49 -15.24 15.05 -15.13
C ASP A 49 -14.90 13.54 -15.16
N ALA A 50 -13.64 13.21 -14.90
CA ALA A 50 -13.08 11.87 -15.01
C ALA A 50 -13.48 10.96 -13.84
N LEU A 51 -13.38 9.65 -14.05
CA LEU A 51 -13.46 8.66 -12.98
C LEU A 51 -12.11 8.55 -12.27
N VAL A 52 -12.11 8.52 -10.94
CA VAL A 52 -10.90 8.29 -10.15
C VAL A 52 -10.90 6.88 -9.57
N VAL A 53 -9.89 6.07 -9.92
CA VAL A 53 -9.67 4.73 -9.36
C VAL A 53 -8.57 4.83 -8.31
N LYS A 54 -8.95 4.79 -7.03
CA LYS A 54 -8.01 4.85 -5.90
C LYS A 54 -7.61 3.46 -5.44
N ILE A 55 -6.33 3.10 -5.62
CA ILE A 55 -5.77 1.82 -5.18
C ILE A 55 -5.12 1.97 -3.81
N VAL A 56 -5.50 1.07 -2.90
CA VAL A 56 -4.94 0.95 -1.54
C VAL A 56 -4.49 -0.48 -1.25
N ASP A 57 -3.53 -0.64 -0.36
CA ASP A 57 -3.14 -1.94 0.18
C ASP A 57 -4.05 -2.27 1.38
N ILE A 58 -4.78 -3.38 1.34
CA ILE A 58 -5.70 -3.76 2.43
C ILE A 58 -4.98 -4.12 3.73
N PHE A 59 -3.71 -4.54 3.67
CA PHE A 59 -2.90 -4.87 4.84
C PHE A 59 -2.26 -3.62 5.45
N ASP A 60 -2.15 -2.55 4.67
CA ASP A 60 -1.61 -1.26 5.09
C ASP A 60 -2.53 -0.11 4.64
N PHE A 61 -3.83 -0.20 4.96
CA PHE A 61 -4.82 0.74 4.45
C PHE A 61 -4.56 2.19 4.87
N ASN A 62 -4.21 2.41 6.14
CA ASN A 62 -3.89 3.74 6.64
C ASN A 62 -2.56 4.26 6.07
N GLY A 63 -1.54 3.39 5.93
CA GLY A 63 -0.27 3.76 5.33
C GLY A 63 -0.35 3.98 3.82
N SER A 64 -1.27 3.33 3.13
CA SER A 64 -1.55 3.57 1.71
C SER A 64 -2.60 4.65 1.48
N TRP A 65 -3.07 5.32 2.53
CA TRP A 65 -4.07 6.36 2.41
C TRP A 65 -3.44 7.70 2.03
N LEU A 66 -3.90 8.28 0.93
CA LEU A 66 -3.55 9.64 0.52
C LEU A 66 -4.39 10.67 1.28
N PRO A 67 -3.82 11.41 2.25
CA PRO A 67 -4.55 12.45 2.97
C PRO A 67 -4.92 13.59 2.03
N GLY A 68 -6.09 14.20 2.24
CA GLY A 68 -6.53 15.36 1.46
C GLY A 68 -7.02 15.06 0.05
N LEU A 69 -6.81 13.86 -0.51
CA LEU A 69 -7.29 13.48 -1.85
C LEU A 69 -8.78 13.83 -2.05
N HIS A 70 -9.62 13.51 -1.07
CA HIS A 70 -11.06 13.75 -1.10
C HIS A 70 -11.44 15.24 -1.28
N ARG A 71 -10.55 16.18 -0.96
CA ARG A 71 -10.79 17.62 -1.15
C ARG A 71 -10.62 18.03 -2.61
N PHE A 72 -9.76 17.34 -3.35
CA PHE A 72 -9.45 17.63 -4.74
C PHE A 72 -10.39 16.88 -5.69
N VAL A 73 -10.70 15.61 -5.39
CA VAL A 73 -11.57 14.77 -6.23
C VAL A 73 -13.04 14.79 -5.80
N GLY A 74 -13.47 15.77 -5.02
CA GLY A 74 -14.81 15.78 -4.41
C GLY A 74 -16.00 15.79 -5.38
N ASN A 75 -15.81 16.33 -6.60
CA ASN A 75 -16.81 16.30 -7.66
C ASN A 75 -16.70 15.09 -8.59
N ASN A 76 -15.59 14.34 -8.50
CA ASN A 76 -15.35 13.19 -9.36
C ASN A 76 -15.97 11.95 -8.72
N LYS A 77 -16.44 11.02 -9.55
CA LYS A 77 -16.79 9.68 -9.08
C LYS A 77 -15.50 8.97 -8.65
N VAL A 78 -15.55 8.24 -7.53
CA VAL A 78 -14.37 7.54 -7.01
C VAL A 78 -14.68 6.07 -6.79
N LEU A 79 -13.87 5.19 -7.39
CA LEU A 79 -13.83 3.77 -7.05
C LEU A 79 -12.68 3.51 -6.08
N LEU A 80 -12.98 2.84 -4.96
CA LEU A 80 -11.96 2.42 -4.00
C LEU A 80 -11.59 0.96 -4.24
N VAL A 81 -10.32 0.70 -4.52
CA VAL A 81 -9.81 -0.62 -4.91
C VAL A 81 -8.80 -1.10 -3.87
N GLY A 82 -9.15 -2.14 -3.14
CA GLY A 82 -8.27 -2.83 -2.20
C GLY A 82 -7.49 -3.93 -2.90
N ASN A 83 -6.19 -3.73 -3.08
CA ASN A 83 -5.33 -4.71 -3.74
C ASN A 83 -4.76 -5.73 -2.74
N LYS A 84 -4.11 -6.76 -3.28
CA LYS A 84 -3.47 -7.89 -2.56
C LYS A 84 -4.47 -8.82 -1.86
N ALA A 85 -5.70 -8.93 -2.38
CA ALA A 85 -6.73 -9.80 -1.83
C ALA A 85 -6.32 -11.29 -1.74
N ASP A 86 -5.34 -11.73 -2.53
CA ASP A 86 -4.78 -13.09 -2.48
C ASP A 86 -4.03 -13.41 -1.18
N LEU A 87 -3.68 -12.40 -0.40
CA LEU A 87 -3.02 -12.56 0.89
C LEU A 87 -4.02 -12.69 2.06
N ILE A 88 -5.31 -12.46 1.81
CA ILE A 88 -6.37 -12.52 2.83
C ILE A 88 -6.51 -13.98 3.30
N PRO A 89 -6.51 -14.25 4.62
CA PRO A 89 -6.77 -15.60 5.11
C PRO A 89 -8.15 -16.09 4.67
N LYS A 90 -8.27 -17.37 4.27
CA LYS A 90 -9.54 -17.95 3.78
C LYS A 90 -10.72 -17.87 4.77
N SER A 91 -10.42 -17.71 6.05
CA SER A 91 -11.44 -17.52 7.09
C SER A 91 -12.15 -16.16 7.02
N VAL A 92 -11.50 -15.15 6.42
CA VAL A 92 -12.01 -13.78 6.36
C VAL A 92 -12.95 -13.62 5.17
N LYS A 93 -14.15 -13.09 5.42
CA LYS A 93 -15.16 -12.86 4.38
C LYS A 93 -14.87 -11.56 3.63
N HIS A 94 -14.81 -11.62 2.30
CA HIS A 94 -14.56 -10.45 1.45
C HIS A 94 -15.57 -9.32 1.68
N ASP A 95 -16.85 -9.64 1.91
CA ASP A 95 -17.88 -8.62 2.17
C ASP A 95 -17.62 -7.83 3.45
N LYS A 96 -17.08 -8.48 4.50
CA LYS A 96 -16.68 -7.80 5.73
C LYS A 96 -15.52 -6.84 5.47
N VAL A 97 -14.56 -7.25 4.64
CA VAL A 97 -13.43 -6.39 4.25
C VAL A 97 -13.90 -5.21 3.41
N LYS A 98 -14.76 -5.42 2.39
CA LYS A 98 -15.38 -4.35 1.59
C LYS A 98 -16.15 -3.37 2.49
N HIS A 99 -16.95 -3.87 3.44
CA HIS A 99 -17.68 -3.04 4.40
C HIS A 99 -16.75 -2.22 5.29
N TRP A 100 -15.70 -2.84 5.83
CA TRP A 100 -14.69 -2.16 6.64
C TRP A 100 -13.95 -1.08 5.85
N MET A 101 -13.55 -1.36 4.60
CA MET A 101 -12.91 -0.39 3.72
C MET A 101 -13.83 0.81 3.45
N ARG A 102 -15.11 0.56 3.15
CA ARG A 102 -16.12 1.61 2.95
C ARG A 102 -16.29 2.46 4.21
N TYR A 103 -16.36 1.83 5.38
CA TYR A 103 -16.44 2.54 6.66
C TYR A 103 -15.19 3.38 6.92
N SER A 104 -14.00 2.81 6.74
CA SER A 104 -12.72 3.48 6.97
C SER A 104 -12.52 4.66 6.01
N ALA A 105 -12.86 4.48 4.73
CA ALA A 105 -12.84 5.56 3.75
C ALA A 105 -13.74 6.73 4.17
N LYS A 106 -14.96 6.43 4.65
CA LYS A 106 -15.91 7.43 5.14
C LYS A 106 -15.37 8.22 6.33
N GLN A 107 -14.70 7.54 7.29
CA GLN A 107 -14.04 8.20 8.43
C GLN A 107 -12.92 9.14 7.98
N LEU A 108 -12.26 8.83 6.86
CA LEU A 108 -11.19 9.63 6.28
C LEU A 108 -11.69 10.65 5.23
N GLY A 109 -13.01 10.89 5.17
CA GLY A 109 -13.64 11.91 4.33
C GLY A 109 -13.90 11.51 2.88
N LEU A 110 -13.63 10.27 2.49
CA LEU A 110 -13.89 9.78 1.13
C LEU A 110 -15.14 8.90 1.10
N LYS A 111 -16.07 9.23 0.20
CA LYS A 111 -17.27 8.41 -0.07
C LYS A 111 -17.14 7.84 -1.48
N PRO A 112 -16.59 6.63 -1.65
CA PRO A 112 -16.50 6.02 -2.98
C PRO A 112 -17.89 5.57 -3.45
N GLU A 113 -18.10 5.58 -4.77
CA GLU A 113 -19.30 5.01 -5.42
C GLU A 113 -19.40 3.52 -5.11
N ASP A 114 -18.28 2.80 -5.25
CA ASP A 114 -18.18 1.40 -4.86
C ASP A 114 -16.77 1.00 -4.38
N VAL A 115 -16.69 -0.19 -3.77
CA VAL A 115 -15.47 -0.76 -3.19
C VAL A 115 -15.20 -2.15 -3.76
N PHE A 116 -14.04 -2.30 -4.35
CA PHE A 116 -13.59 -3.55 -4.97
C PHE A 116 -12.41 -4.15 -4.21
N LEU A 117 -12.32 -5.49 -4.26
CA LEU A 117 -11.16 -6.23 -3.78
C LEU A 117 -10.55 -6.97 -4.97
N ILE A 118 -9.26 -6.75 -5.20
CA ILE A 118 -8.54 -7.36 -6.31
C ILE A 118 -7.24 -8.00 -5.84
N SER A 119 -6.75 -8.93 -6.64
CA SER A 119 -5.34 -9.29 -6.65
C SER A 119 -4.78 -8.98 -8.02
N ALA A 120 -4.10 -7.84 -8.18
CA ALA A 120 -3.44 -7.51 -9.43
C ALA A 120 -2.40 -8.57 -9.83
N ALA A 121 -1.74 -9.18 -8.85
CA ALA A 121 -0.78 -10.25 -9.09
C ALA A 121 -1.44 -11.53 -9.64
N LYS A 122 -2.58 -11.96 -9.06
CA LYS A 122 -3.26 -13.21 -9.43
C LYS A 122 -4.35 -13.06 -10.48
N GLY A 123 -4.78 -11.83 -10.78
CA GLY A 123 -5.91 -11.54 -11.68
C GLY A 123 -7.29 -11.62 -11.01
N GLN A 124 -7.38 -11.95 -9.72
CA GLN A 124 -8.66 -12.03 -9.02
C GLN A 124 -9.36 -10.66 -8.98
N GLY A 125 -10.64 -10.62 -9.34
CA GLY A 125 -11.48 -9.41 -9.27
C GLY A 125 -11.16 -8.35 -10.33
N ILE A 126 -10.25 -8.64 -11.26
CA ILE A 126 -9.83 -7.70 -12.30
C ILE A 126 -10.95 -7.44 -13.32
N ALA A 127 -11.59 -8.49 -13.84
CA ALA A 127 -12.72 -8.35 -14.78
C ALA A 127 -13.90 -7.59 -14.16
N GLU A 128 -14.33 -7.96 -12.94
CA GLU A 128 -15.39 -7.24 -12.20
C GLU A 128 -15.07 -5.74 -12.04
N LEU A 129 -13.81 -5.41 -11.79
CA LEU A 129 -13.38 -4.02 -11.68
C LEU A 129 -13.33 -3.31 -13.04
N ALA A 130 -12.92 -3.98 -14.12
CA ALA A 130 -12.92 -3.41 -15.46
C ALA A 130 -14.34 -3.05 -15.91
N ASP A 131 -15.29 -3.98 -15.72
CA ASP A 131 -16.72 -3.74 -16.01
C ASP A 131 -17.26 -2.56 -15.20
N ALA A 132 -16.89 -2.46 -13.93
CA ALA A 132 -17.28 -1.34 -13.08
C ALA A 132 -16.65 -0.02 -13.54
N ILE A 133 -15.38 -0.02 -13.94
CA ILE A 133 -14.71 1.18 -14.47
C ILE A 133 -15.46 1.68 -15.71
N GLU A 134 -15.78 0.80 -16.65
CA GLU A 134 -16.58 1.15 -17.84
C GLU A 134 -17.95 1.72 -17.49
N TYR A 135 -18.65 1.07 -16.57
CA TYR A 135 -19.97 1.53 -16.11
C TYR A 135 -19.91 2.91 -15.44
N TYR A 136 -18.96 3.12 -14.50
CA TYR A 136 -18.92 4.34 -13.70
C TYR A 136 -18.29 5.52 -14.44
N ARG A 137 -17.36 5.28 -15.39
CA ARG A 137 -16.72 6.34 -16.19
C ARG A 137 -17.69 7.00 -17.15
N GLY A 138 -18.65 6.24 -17.69
CA GLY A 138 -19.67 6.77 -18.60
C GLY A 138 -19.08 7.50 -19.82
N GLY A 139 -18.09 6.89 -20.48
CA GLY A 139 -17.41 7.47 -21.65
C GLY A 139 -16.34 8.52 -21.35
N LYS A 140 -15.97 8.72 -20.07
CA LYS A 140 -14.96 9.71 -19.65
C LYS A 140 -13.61 9.05 -19.37
N ASP A 141 -12.60 9.90 -19.23
CA ASP A 141 -11.25 9.51 -18.81
C ASP A 141 -11.24 8.87 -17.42
N VAL A 142 -10.20 8.09 -17.16
CA VAL A 142 -10.00 7.40 -15.88
C VAL A 142 -8.61 7.73 -15.33
N TYR A 143 -8.53 8.23 -14.10
CA TYR A 143 -7.25 8.45 -13.41
C TYR A 143 -7.03 7.40 -12.32
N VAL A 144 -5.92 6.66 -12.43
CA VAL A 144 -5.52 5.68 -11.42
C VAL A 144 -4.54 6.32 -10.44
N VAL A 145 -4.92 6.38 -9.17
CA VAL A 145 -4.13 7.02 -8.10
C VAL A 145 -3.85 6.05 -6.95
N GLY A 146 -2.68 6.16 -6.34
CA GLY A 146 -2.32 5.34 -5.18
C GLY A 146 -0.89 5.59 -4.67
N CYS A 147 -0.62 5.17 -3.44
CA CYS A 147 0.74 5.24 -2.91
C CYS A 147 1.70 4.31 -3.66
N THR A 148 3.01 4.50 -3.50
CA THR A 148 3.99 3.50 -3.92
C THR A 148 3.75 2.17 -3.20
N ASN A 149 4.13 1.06 -3.84
CA ASN A 149 4.03 -0.30 -3.29
C ASN A 149 2.61 -0.85 -3.01
N VAL A 150 1.54 -0.11 -3.34
CA VAL A 150 0.14 -0.62 -3.29
C VAL A 150 -0.16 -1.61 -4.43
N GLY A 151 0.74 -1.69 -5.42
CA GLY A 151 0.59 -2.55 -6.60
C GLY A 151 -0.11 -1.89 -7.79
N LYS A 152 -0.12 -0.55 -7.86
CA LYS A 152 -0.62 0.24 -9.00
C LYS A 152 0.01 -0.20 -10.33
N SER A 153 1.33 -0.29 -10.42
CA SER A 153 2.02 -0.72 -11.64
C SER A 153 1.61 -2.14 -12.09
N THR A 154 1.42 -3.06 -11.15
CA THR A 154 0.92 -4.41 -11.46
C THR A 154 -0.53 -4.39 -11.95
N PHE A 155 -1.36 -3.52 -11.36
CA PHE A 155 -2.74 -3.32 -11.80
C PHE A 155 -2.81 -2.73 -13.21
N ILE A 156 -2.02 -1.68 -13.50
CA ILE A 156 -1.93 -1.07 -14.83
C ILE A 156 -1.52 -2.09 -15.88
N ASN A 157 -0.49 -2.90 -15.60
CA ASN A 157 -0.07 -3.98 -16.51
C ASN A 157 -1.16 -5.04 -16.76
N ARG A 158 -2.13 -5.20 -15.84
CA ARG A 158 -3.30 -6.05 -16.07
C ARG A 158 -4.34 -5.34 -16.92
N MET A 159 -4.67 -4.08 -16.61
CA MET A 159 -5.59 -3.26 -17.40
C MET A 159 -5.15 -3.15 -18.85
N ILE A 160 -3.86 -2.94 -19.11
CA ILE A 160 -3.31 -2.93 -20.47
C ILE A 160 -3.71 -4.20 -21.23
N LYS A 161 -3.64 -5.38 -20.60
CA LYS A 161 -3.98 -6.65 -21.24
C LYS A 161 -5.48 -6.86 -21.43
N GLU A 162 -6.29 -6.37 -20.50
CA GLU A 162 -7.76 -6.48 -20.61
C GLU A 162 -8.28 -5.56 -21.71
N PHE A 163 -7.74 -4.34 -21.84
CA PHE A 163 -8.20 -3.35 -22.83
C PHE A 163 -7.45 -3.40 -24.18
N SER A 164 -6.29 -4.08 -24.25
CA SER A 164 -5.53 -4.19 -25.51
C SER A 164 -6.23 -5.01 -26.59
N ASP A 165 -7.16 -5.89 -26.22
CA ASP A 165 -7.93 -6.68 -27.19
C ASP A 165 -9.13 -5.87 -27.74
N GLU A 166 -9.49 -4.75 -27.11
CA GLU A 166 -10.65 -3.93 -27.49
C GLU A 166 -10.30 -2.72 -28.37
N THR A 167 -9.03 -2.28 -28.38
CA THR A 167 -8.62 -1.09 -29.13
C THR A 167 -7.35 -1.33 -29.97
N GLU A 168 -7.30 -0.81 -31.20
CA GLU A 168 -6.10 -0.85 -32.05
C GLU A 168 -5.05 0.22 -31.66
N ASN A 169 -5.39 1.11 -30.71
CA ASN A 169 -4.59 2.26 -30.37
C ASN A 169 -3.36 1.91 -29.51
N VAL A 170 -2.21 2.48 -29.87
CA VAL A 170 -0.93 2.19 -29.23
C VAL A 170 -0.81 2.96 -27.91
N ILE A 171 -0.37 2.29 -26.84
CA ILE A 171 -0.03 2.91 -25.56
C ILE A 171 0.96 4.06 -25.77
N THR A 172 0.63 5.25 -25.24
CA THR A 172 1.49 6.44 -25.34
C THR A 172 1.88 6.96 -23.96
N THR A 173 2.78 7.95 -23.95
CA THR A 173 3.09 8.74 -22.73
C THR A 173 2.77 10.19 -23.00
N SER A 174 1.98 10.80 -22.12
CA SER A 174 1.73 12.24 -22.12
C SER A 174 2.45 12.92 -20.98
N HIS A 175 2.76 14.21 -21.17
CA HIS A 175 3.21 15.06 -20.08
C HIS A 175 2.00 15.66 -19.38
N PHE A 176 1.92 15.54 -18.06
CA PHE A 176 0.87 16.23 -17.32
C PHE A 176 1.14 17.75 -17.34
N PRO A 177 0.16 18.60 -17.74
CA PRO A 177 0.37 20.03 -17.91
C PRO A 177 1.00 20.72 -16.69
N GLY A 178 2.11 21.43 -16.92
CA GLY A 178 2.82 22.15 -15.85
C GLY A 178 3.70 21.28 -14.95
N THR A 179 3.98 20.04 -15.36
CA THR A 179 4.91 19.12 -14.67
C THR A 179 5.86 18.46 -15.67
N THR A 180 6.98 17.93 -15.20
CA THR A 180 7.93 17.09 -15.98
C THR A 180 7.59 15.61 -15.90
N LEU A 181 6.38 15.27 -15.43
CA LEU A 181 5.99 13.90 -15.12
C LEU A 181 5.25 13.28 -16.30
N ASP A 182 5.77 12.15 -16.75
CA ASP A 182 5.16 11.35 -17.80
C ASP A 182 4.07 10.45 -17.19
N LEU A 183 2.82 10.67 -17.62
CA LEU A 183 1.71 9.73 -17.46
C LEU A 183 1.77 8.68 -18.56
N ILE A 184 1.32 7.48 -18.24
CA ILE A 184 1.06 6.45 -19.24
C ILE A 184 -0.41 6.54 -19.60
N ASP A 185 -0.69 6.62 -20.89
CA ASP A 185 -2.04 6.75 -21.42
C ASP A 185 -2.41 5.43 -22.09
N ILE A 186 -3.44 4.79 -21.56
CA ILE A 186 -3.99 3.53 -22.05
C ILE A 186 -5.34 3.86 -22.69
N PRO A 187 -5.43 3.87 -24.03
CA PRO A 187 -6.69 4.12 -24.73
C PRO A 187 -7.77 3.13 -24.25
N LEU A 188 -8.92 3.67 -23.85
CA LEU A 188 -10.11 2.87 -23.54
C LEU A 188 -11.04 2.82 -24.76
N ASP A 189 -11.10 3.93 -25.49
CA ASP A 189 -11.79 4.08 -26.76
C ASP A 189 -11.08 5.18 -27.59
N GLU A 190 -11.69 5.64 -28.68
CA GLU A 190 -11.10 6.68 -29.56
C GLU A 190 -11.03 8.08 -28.92
N GLU A 191 -11.83 8.33 -27.87
CA GLU A 191 -12.02 9.66 -27.30
C GLU A 191 -11.53 9.79 -25.85
N SER A 192 -11.25 8.66 -25.18
CA SER A 192 -10.91 8.63 -23.76
C SER A 192 -9.84 7.61 -23.40
N SER A 193 -9.17 7.87 -22.28
CA SER A 193 -8.02 7.08 -21.84
C SER A 193 -8.00 6.84 -20.33
N LEU A 194 -7.32 5.77 -19.94
CA LEU A 194 -6.92 5.47 -18.59
C LEU A 194 -5.48 5.96 -18.37
N TYR A 195 -5.34 6.89 -17.42
CA TYR A 195 -4.10 7.55 -17.08
C TYR A 195 -3.47 6.95 -15.82
N ASP A 196 -2.24 6.43 -15.95
CA ASP A 196 -1.44 6.02 -14.80
C ASP A 196 -0.73 7.21 -14.16
N THR A 197 -1.16 7.61 -12.96
CA THR A 197 -0.48 8.68 -12.21
C THR A 197 0.77 8.16 -11.51
N PRO A 198 1.84 8.96 -11.33
CA PRO A 198 3.00 8.51 -10.57
C PRO A 198 2.61 8.10 -9.15
N GLY A 199 3.21 7.01 -8.65
CA GLY A 199 2.92 6.51 -7.30
C GLY A 199 3.42 7.48 -6.23
N ILE A 200 2.60 7.78 -5.24
CA ILE A 200 2.93 8.75 -4.20
C ILE A 200 3.67 8.07 -3.05
N ILE A 201 4.85 8.57 -2.69
CA ILE A 201 5.60 8.04 -1.56
C ILE A 201 4.92 8.51 -0.28
N ASN A 202 4.44 7.57 0.55
CA ASN A 202 3.99 7.92 1.89
C ASN A 202 5.13 7.74 2.88
N HIS A 203 5.64 8.86 3.38
CA HIS A 203 6.72 8.89 4.37
C HIS A 203 6.34 8.21 5.71
N HIS A 204 5.05 7.95 5.94
CA HIS A 204 4.58 7.25 7.14
C HIS A 204 4.63 5.71 7.06
N GLN A 205 5.02 5.13 5.91
CA GLN A 205 5.11 3.68 5.75
C GLN A 205 6.49 3.15 6.14
N MET A 206 6.53 2.00 6.81
CA MET A 206 7.78 1.28 7.09
C MET A 206 8.60 0.99 5.82
N ALA A 207 7.91 0.77 4.68
CA ALA A 207 8.54 0.52 3.38
C ALA A 207 9.46 1.66 2.91
N HIS A 208 9.30 2.87 3.42
CA HIS A 208 10.16 4.02 3.08
C HIS A 208 11.56 3.91 3.70
N TYR A 209 11.69 3.22 4.83
CA TYR A 209 12.92 3.16 5.63
C TYR A 209 13.74 1.89 5.40
N VAL A 210 13.30 1.01 4.50
CA VAL A 210 13.98 -0.26 4.22
C VAL A 210 14.36 -0.37 2.75
N GLY A 211 15.50 -0.98 2.47
CA GLY A 211 15.97 -1.25 1.13
C GLY A 211 15.19 -2.37 0.44
N LYS A 212 15.46 -2.58 -0.85
CA LYS A 212 14.71 -3.54 -1.69
C LYS A 212 14.75 -4.98 -1.18
N GLN A 213 15.83 -5.43 -0.54
CA GLN A 213 15.92 -6.79 -0.02
C GLN A 213 15.13 -6.96 1.28
N SER A 214 15.28 -6.04 2.22
CA SER A 214 14.47 -5.96 3.44
C SER A 214 12.97 -5.83 3.11
N LEU A 215 12.62 -5.04 2.09
CA LEU A 215 11.24 -4.89 1.62
C LEU A 215 10.60 -6.23 1.19
N LYS A 216 11.36 -7.12 0.55
CA LYS A 216 10.89 -8.46 0.15
C LYS A 216 10.65 -9.41 1.33
N LEU A 217 11.26 -9.14 2.48
CA LEU A 217 11.07 -9.92 3.70
C LEU A 217 9.80 -9.46 4.43
N ILE A 218 9.60 -8.14 4.54
CA ILE A 218 8.44 -7.58 5.22
C ILE A 218 7.15 -7.66 4.39
N THR A 219 7.25 -7.70 3.07
CA THR A 219 6.09 -7.79 2.17
C THR A 219 5.65 -9.25 2.03
N PRO A 220 4.42 -9.62 2.43
CA PRO A 220 3.93 -10.98 2.26
C PRO A 220 3.79 -11.33 0.77
N THR A 221 4.19 -12.55 0.41
CA THR A 221 4.12 -13.08 -0.97
C THR A 221 3.13 -14.23 -1.13
N LYS A 222 2.57 -14.69 -0.02
CA LYS A 222 1.59 -15.79 0.09
C LYS A 222 0.62 -15.42 1.22
N GLU A 223 -0.53 -16.09 1.25
CA GLU A 223 -1.53 -16.01 2.33
C GLU A 223 -0.85 -15.90 3.71
N ILE A 224 -1.21 -14.83 4.44
CA ILE A 224 -0.65 -14.58 5.77
C ILE A 224 -1.18 -15.64 6.73
N LYS A 225 -0.27 -16.38 7.37
CA LYS A 225 -0.66 -17.36 8.38
C LYS A 225 -0.74 -16.70 9.75
N PRO A 226 -1.92 -16.71 10.41
CA PRO A 226 -2.04 -16.19 11.77
C PRO A 226 -1.14 -16.98 12.74
N MET A 227 -0.26 -16.28 13.46
CA MET A 227 0.62 -16.87 14.47
C MET A 227 0.14 -16.47 15.87
N VAL A 228 -0.26 -17.45 16.68
CA VAL A 228 -0.79 -17.20 18.02
C VAL A 228 0.33 -17.26 19.06
N PHE A 229 0.51 -16.17 19.80
CA PHE A 229 1.41 -16.05 20.94
C PHE A 229 0.62 -15.97 22.24
N GLN A 230 0.94 -16.85 23.18
CA GLN A 230 0.45 -16.77 24.56
C GLN A 230 1.47 -15.99 25.39
N LEU A 231 1.12 -14.76 25.77
CA LEU A 231 1.98 -13.87 26.53
C LEU A 231 1.46 -13.69 27.95
N ASN A 232 2.39 -13.65 28.91
CA ASN A 232 2.17 -13.10 30.23
C ASN A 232 2.52 -11.61 30.22
N GLU A 233 2.14 -10.90 31.28
CA GLU A 233 2.58 -9.52 31.50
C GLU A 233 4.12 -9.40 31.40
N GLU A 234 4.57 -8.20 31.05
CA GLU A 234 5.99 -7.85 30.92
C GLU A 234 6.75 -8.69 29.89
N GLN A 235 6.10 -8.94 28.75
CA GLN A 235 6.72 -9.62 27.61
C GLN A 235 6.69 -8.78 26.35
N THR A 236 7.74 -8.95 25.56
CA THR A 236 7.98 -8.20 24.33
C THR A 236 8.01 -9.14 23.14
N LEU A 237 7.37 -8.72 22.06
CA LEU A 237 7.57 -9.26 20.72
C LEU A 237 8.27 -8.22 19.86
N PHE A 238 9.35 -8.63 19.20
CA PHE A 238 10.00 -7.89 18.15
C PHE A 238 9.56 -8.44 16.80
N PHE A 239 9.09 -7.57 15.92
CA PHE A 239 8.82 -7.87 14.52
C PHE A 239 10.07 -7.48 13.75
N SER A 240 11.00 -8.44 13.68
CA SER A 240 12.43 -8.21 13.39
C SER A 240 12.99 -7.00 14.19
N GLY A 241 13.91 -6.22 13.64
CA GLY A 241 14.39 -4.97 14.23
C GLY A 241 13.55 -3.73 13.86
N LEU A 242 12.41 -3.90 13.17
CA LEU A 242 11.64 -2.78 12.61
C LEU A 242 10.56 -2.27 13.55
N ALA A 243 9.96 -3.13 14.37
CA ALA A 243 8.93 -2.74 15.30
C ALA A 243 8.95 -3.62 16.56
N ARG A 244 8.45 -3.05 17.66
CA ARG A 244 8.38 -3.71 18.96
C ARG A 244 6.98 -3.61 19.53
N PHE A 245 6.52 -4.68 20.16
CA PHE A 245 5.24 -4.78 20.83
C PHE A 245 5.49 -5.23 22.27
N ASP A 246 5.28 -4.33 23.21
CA ASP A 246 5.39 -4.61 24.64
C ASP A 246 4.01 -4.83 25.22
N TYR A 247 3.78 -6.00 25.78
CA TYR A 247 2.60 -6.28 26.58
C TYR A 247 2.92 -5.99 28.04
N VAL A 248 2.43 -4.85 28.53
CA VAL A 248 2.81 -4.31 29.84
C VAL A 248 1.96 -4.93 30.94
N SER A 249 0.63 -4.93 30.78
CA SER A 249 -0.28 -5.48 31.80
C SER A 249 -1.62 -5.94 31.23
N GLY A 250 -2.31 -6.80 31.97
CA GLY A 250 -3.63 -7.34 31.64
C GLY A 250 -3.79 -8.85 31.89
N GLY A 251 -2.93 -9.50 32.67
CA GLY A 251 -2.93 -10.95 32.91
C GLY A 251 -2.31 -11.77 31.78
N ARG A 252 -2.62 -13.08 31.73
CA ARG A 252 -2.18 -13.95 30.62
C ARG A 252 -3.14 -13.84 29.44
N ARG A 253 -2.64 -13.53 28.25
CA ARG A 253 -3.46 -13.29 27.04
C ARG A 253 -2.88 -13.91 25.77
N ALA A 254 -3.79 -14.20 24.85
CA ALA A 254 -3.48 -14.64 23.50
C ALA A 254 -3.43 -13.43 22.54
N PHE A 255 -2.36 -13.36 21.75
CA PHE A 255 -2.14 -12.36 20.72
C PHE A 255 -1.95 -13.07 19.38
N THR A 256 -2.73 -12.68 18.37
CA THR A 256 -2.64 -13.29 17.03
C THR A 256 -1.93 -12.34 16.08
N CYS A 257 -0.70 -12.70 15.71
CA CYS A 257 0.18 -11.91 14.84
C CYS A 257 -0.08 -12.24 13.37
N HIS A 258 -0.30 -11.22 12.55
CA HIS A 258 -0.54 -11.30 11.11
C HIS A 258 0.51 -10.47 10.38
N PHE A 259 1.62 -11.10 10.01
CA PHE A 259 2.76 -10.48 9.34
C PHE A 259 3.21 -11.34 8.15
N SER A 260 4.15 -10.84 7.34
CA SER A 260 4.80 -11.67 6.33
C SER A 260 5.37 -12.95 6.95
N ASN A 261 5.12 -14.09 6.31
CA ASN A 261 5.64 -15.40 6.75
C ASN A 261 7.17 -15.49 6.71
N ARG A 262 7.85 -14.49 6.12
CA ARG A 262 9.32 -14.36 6.09
C ARG A 262 9.86 -13.42 7.16
N LEU A 263 8.98 -12.70 7.87
CA LEU A 263 9.37 -11.82 8.95
C LEU A 263 9.56 -12.65 10.22
N THR A 264 10.75 -12.59 10.81
CA THR A 264 11.05 -13.28 12.06
C THR A 264 10.44 -12.51 13.23
N ILE A 265 9.72 -13.22 14.10
CA ILE A 265 9.19 -12.66 15.35
C ILE A 265 10.04 -13.18 16.51
N HIS A 266 10.67 -12.27 17.24
CA HIS A 266 11.51 -12.61 18.40
C HIS A 266 10.76 -12.28 19.69
N ARG A 267 10.80 -13.18 20.66
CA ARG A 267 10.14 -13.00 21.96
C ARG A 267 11.18 -12.86 23.06
N THR A 268 10.99 -11.88 23.94
CA THR A 268 11.82 -11.69 25.13
C THR A 268 11.00 -11.17 26.31
N LYS A 269 11.61 -11.08 27.48
CA LYS A 269 11.04 -10.36 28.63
C LYS A 269 11.22 -8.86 28.42
N LEU A 270 10.27 -8.06 28.92
CA LEU A 270 10.27 -6.60 28.78
C LEU A 270 11.57 -5.96 29.28
N GLU A 271 12.05 -6.40 30.44
CA GLU A 271 13.29 -5.92 31.09
C GLU A 271 14.55 -6.12 30.21
N LYS A 272 14.55 -7.14 29.34
CA LYS A 272 15.68 -7.48 28.46
C LYS A 272 15.53 -6.90 27.06
N ALA A 273 14.39 -6.31 26.73
CA ALA A 273 14.10 -5.89 25.37
C ALA A 273 14.98 -4.72 24.91
N ASP A 274 15.26 -3.77 25.81
CA ASP A 274 16.14 -2.62 25.51
C ASP A 274 17.59 -3.08 25.26
N GLU A 275 18.10 -4.00 26.08
CA GLU A 275 19.43 -4.58 25.92
C GLU A 275 19.54 -5.40 24.63
N LEU A 276 18.54 -6.24 24.35
CA LEU A 276 18.50 -7.06 23.14
C LEU A 276 18.52 -6.19 21.88
N TYR A 277 17.74 -5.10 21.85
CA TYR A 277 17.71 -4.20 20.69
C TYR A 277 19.06 -3.51 20.47
N LYS A 278 19.66 -2.97 21.53
CA LYS A 278 20.95 -2.27 21.45
C LYS A 278 22.07 -3.16 20.93
N ASN A 279 22.11 -4.43 21.35
CA ASN A 279 23.22 -5.32 21.05
C ASN A 279 23.03 -6.11 19.75
N HIS A 280 21.80 -6.29 19.27
CA HIS A 280 21.51 -7.23 18.19
C HIS A 280 20.62 -6.68 17.06
N ALA A 281 20.24 -5.41 17.07
CA ALA A 281 19.59 -4.78 15.92
C ALA A 281 20.57 -4.68 14.73
N GLY A 282 20.10 -5.08 13.54
CA GLY A 282 20.94 -5.19 12.34
C GLY A 282 21.59 -6.57 12.14
N ASP A 283 21.55 -7.46 13.13
CA ASP A 283 22.05 -8.84 13.06
C ASP A 283 20.93 -9.85 13.33
N LEU A 284 20.73 -10.26 14.60
CA LEU A 284 19.63 -11.16 14.98
C LEU A 284 18.27 -10.52 14.70
N LEU A 285 18.11 -9.25 15.07
CA LEU A 285 16.90 -8.46 14.84
C LEU A 285 17.01 -7.77 13.47
N SER A 286 16.89 -8.58 12.41
CA SER A 286 16.97 -8.13 11.01
C SER A 286 15.78 -8.64 10.19
N PRO A 287 15.21 -7.85 9.25
CA PRO A 287 15.56 -6.46 8.89
C PRO A 287 15.30 -5.46 10.05
N PRO A 288 15.95 -4.28 10.08
CA PRO A 288 16.83 -3.70 9.04
C PRO A 288 18.23 -4.36 9.00
N THR A 289 19.00 -4.06 7.95
CA THR A 289 20.45 -4.35 7.92
C THR A 289 21.22 -3.30 8.75
N PRO A 290 22.52 -3.50 9.06
CA PRO A 290 23.31 -2.50 9.77
C PRO A 290 23.34 -1.14 9.05
N GLU A 291 23.50 -1.15 7.72
CA GLU A 291 23.50 0.06 6.87
C GLU A 291 22.13 0.78 6.87
N GLU A 292 21.04 0.01 6.84
CA GLU A 292 19.69 0.57 6.92
C GLU A 292 19.43 1.17 8.30
N LEU A 293 19.94 0.53 9.36
CA LEU A 293 19.76 0.96 10.73
C LEU A 293 20.43 2.33 11.02
N GLU A 294 21.58 2.61 10.41
CA GLU A 294 22.24 3.92 10.52
C GLU A 294 21.38 5.07 9.99
N ASN A 295 20.57 4.81 8.96
CA ASN A 295 19.69 5.79 8.32
C ASN A 295 18.25 5.73 8.85
N MET A 296 17.94 4.77 9.72
CA MET A 296 16.60 4.56 10.25
C MET A 296 16.32 5.53 11.39
N PRO A 297 15.15 6.19 11.42
CA PRO A 297 14.76 7.01 12.55
C PRO A 297 14.65 6.17 13.84
N GLU A 298 14.93 6.80 14.98
CA GLU A 298 14.79 6.17 16.29
C GLU A 298 13.36 5.65 16.52
N LEU A 299 13.25 4.51 17.22
CA LEU A 299 11.98 3.94 17.64
C LEU A 299 11.28 4.83 18.68
N VAL A 300 10.07 5.28 18.37
CA VAL A 300 9.21 6.07 19.25
C VAL A 300 8.11 5.20 19.85
N LYS A 301 7.77 5.47 21.11
CA LYS A 301 6.78 4.72 21.90
C LYS A 301 5.36 5.26 21.69
N TYR A 302 4.40 4.35 21.54
CA TYR A 302 2.96 4.63 21.49
C TYR A 302 2.24 3.72 22.47
N GLU A 303 1.53 4.32 23.43
CA GLU A 303 0.77 3.57 24.43
C GLU A 303 -0.68 3.34 24.00
N PHE A 304 -1.16 2.12 24.17
CA PHE A 304 -2.51 1.71 23.85
C PHE A 304 -3.15 0.96 25.01
N ASN A 305 -4.36 1.37 25.39
CA ASN A 305 -5.21 0.64 26.33
C ASN A 305 -6.37 0.04 25.54
N ILE A 306 -6.36 -1.27 25.33
CA ILE A 306 -7.41 -1.96 24.58
C ILE A 306 -8.67 -2.04 25.44
N ARG A 307 -9.73 -1.33 25.04
CA ARG A 307 -11.01 -1.28 25.77
C ARG A 307 -12.11 -2.14 25.16
N GLU A 308 -11.98 -2.49 23.89
CA GLU A 308 -12.96 -3.27 23.14
C GLU A 308 -12.39 -4.66 22.79
N PRO A 309 -13.22 -5.72 22.81
CA PRO A 309 -12.81 -7.02 22.29
C PRO A 309 -12.54 -6.94 20.79
N LYS A 310 -11.74 -7.88 20.28
CA LYS A 310 -11.38 -7.99 18.85
C LYS A 310 -10.84 -6.67 18.29
N THR A 311 -9.75 -6.20 18.87
CA THR A 311 -9.04 -4.99 18.42
C THR A 311 -7.72 -5.39 17.76
N ASP A 312 -7.43 -4.84 16.59
CA ASP A 312 -6.12 -4.98 15.94
C ASP A 312 -5.22 -3.79 16.31
N VAL A 313 -3.98 -4.08 16.70
CA VAL A 313 -2.87 -3.13 16.75
C VAL A 313 -2.12 -3.20 15.43
N VAL A 314 -2.27 -2.17 14.59
CA VAL A 314 -1.80 -2.15 13.20
C VAL A 314 -0.48 -1.40 13.09
N PHE A 315 0.56 -2.09 12.63
CA PHE A 315 1.89 -1.55 12.34
C PHE A 315 1.99 -1.26 10.84
N SER A 316 1.96 0.02 10.46
CA SER A 316 1.87 0.42 9.06
C SER A 316 3.06 -0.09 8.24
N GLY A 317 2.75 -0.76 7.14
CA GLY A 317 3.73 -1.38 6.23
C GLY A 317 4.30 -2.73 6.69
N LEU A 318 3.86 -3.28 7.83
CA LEU A 318 4.32 -4.59 8.34
C LEU A 318 3.19 -5.61 8.49
N GLY A 319 2.11 -5.24 9.18
CA GLY A 319 1.07 -6.18 9.59
C GLY A 319 0.34 -5.72 10.85
N TRP A 320 -0.34 -6.63 11.55
CA TRP A 320 -1.06 -6.31 12.78
C TRP A 320 -1.04 -7.43 13.81
N VAL A 321 -1.34 -7.05 15.06
CA VAL A 321 -1.55 -7.97 16.18
C VAL A 321 -3.00 -7.87 16.63
N THR A 322 -3.75 -8.96 16.55
CA THR A 322 -5.13 -9.02 17.03
C THR A 322 -5.15 -9.36 18.52
N VAL A 323 -5.87 -8.54 19.28
CA VAL A 323 -6.14 -8.69 20.71
C VAL A 323 -7.63 -9.02 20.87
N ASN A 324 -7.94 -10.26 21.25
CA ASN A 324 -9.32 -10.73 21.29
C ASN A 324 -10.13 -10.17 22.46
N GLU A 325 -9.47 -9.91 23.58
CA GLU A 325 -10.11 -9.51 24.84
C GLU A 325 -9.72 -8.07 25.23
N PRO A 326 -10.64 -7.33 25.87
CA PRO A 326 -10.31 -6.00 26.41
C PRO A 326 -9.47 -6.10 27.69
N GLY A 327 -8.84 -4.99 28.06
CA GLY A 327 -8.05 -4.82 29.27
C GLY A 327 -6.55 -5.07 29.10
N ALA A 328 -6.04 -5.13 27.87
CA ALA A 328 -4.61 -5.19 27.59
C ALA A 328 -4.01 -3.78 27.53
N LYS A 329 -2.92 -3.54 28.27
CA LYS A 329 -2.08 -2.35 28.14
C LYS A 329 -0.83 -2.70 27.33
N ILE A 330 -0.65 -1.99 26.23
CA ILE A 330 0.37 -2.27 25.22
C ILE A 330 1.19 -1.01 24.96
N VAL A 331 2.50 -1.18 24.76
CA VAL A 331 3.38 -0.12 24.24
C VAL A 331 4.00 -0.60 22.93
N ALA A 332 3.58 0.01 21.82
CA ALA A 332 4.16 -0.26 20.51
C ALA A 332 5.33 0.69 20.26
N HIS A 333 6.41 0.19 19.68
CA HIS A 333 7.52 1.02 19.21
C HIS A 333 7.66 0.88 17.70
N VAL A 334 7.73 2.01 17.02
CA VAL A 334 7.93 2.12 15.58
C VAL A 334 8.85 3.30 15.27
N PRO A 335 9.61 3.30 14.17
CA PRO A 335 10.48 4.40 13.78
C PRO A 335 9.70 5.71 13.72
N LYS A 336 10.32 6.80 14.14
CA LYS A 336 9.73 8.14 14.07
C LYS A 336 9.27 8.43 12.63
N GLY A 337 7.97 8.71 12.48
CA GLY A 337 7.32 8.91 11.19
C GLY A 337 6.40 7.77 10.80
N VAL A 338 6.71 6.53 11.19
CA VAL A 338 5.85 5.36 10.93
C VAL A 338 4.62 5.39 11.83
N SER A 339 3.46 5.06 11.26
CA SER A 339 2.20 5.01 12.00
C SER A 339 1.95 3.65 12.66
N VAL A 340 1.50 3.69 13.92
CA VAL A 340 0.84 2.57 14.59
C VAL A 340 -0.54 3.02 15.05
N SER A 341 -1.57 2.21 14.81
CA SER A 341 -2.96 2.59 15.08
C SER A 341 -3.79 1.42 15.58
N LEU A 342 -4.92 1.71 16.22
CA LEU A 342 -5.91 0.72 16.60
C LEU A 342 -7.05 0.70 15.58
N ARG A 343 -7.59 -0.49 15.30
CA ARG A 343 -8.85 -0.65 14.57
C ARG A 343 -9.64 -1.84 15.13
N LYS A 344 -10.94 -1.89 14.83
CA LYS A 344 -11.72 -3.12 15.02
C LYS A 344 -11.17 -4.22 14.12
N SER A 345 -11.10 -5.43 14.65
CA SER A 345 -10.50 -6.54 13.94
C SER A 345 -11.22 -6.86 12.64
N LEU A 346 -10.44 -7.22 11.62
CA LEU A 346 -10.97 -7.71 10.35
C LEU A 346 -11.52 -9.15 10.47
N ILE A 347 -11.27 -9.84 11.60
CA ILE A 347 -11.53 -11.28 11.81
C ILE A 347 -12.54 -11.51 12.95
#